data_AF-A0A7S1QLG8-F1
#
_entry.id   AF-A0A7S1QLG8-F1
#
_cell.length_a   1.000
_cell.length_b   1.000
_cell.length_c   1.000
_cell.angle_alpha   90.00
_cell.angle_beta   90.00
_cell.angle_gamma   90.00
#
_symmetry.space_group_name_H-M   'P 1'
#
loop_
_entity.id
_entity.type
_entity.pdbx_description
1 polymer ?
#
loop_
_entity_poly.entity_id
_entity_poly.type
_entity_poly.pdbx_seq_one_letter_code
_entity_poly.pdbx_strand_id
1 'polypeptide(L)'
;EAYGTADTPGACTDKWPAGFVWRYAGDLMVADDPCSGNRGDTTGVTPRCWRCGPPRFALDTKFAYAFFSLLWNNALLVAFGQCIIAAACATWFFTPRGSKMKRSPLPGAVRMVFRYHVGSLAFGAFIIALVQFIRYVCKYIEKQAAAQKNRVMVYVLKAVQCCIWMFERFLKFLTKNAYIQVALMGTNFCTSAKSAFYLMLRNLARFGTLAILGG
;
A
#
# COMPACT_ATOMS: atom_id res chain seq x y z
N GLU A 1 -27.82 -13.17 -7.93
CA GLU A 1 -28.68 -12.34 -8.80
C GLU A 1 -28.82 -10.97 -8.17
N ALA A 2 -29.09 -9.92 -8.95
CA ALA A 2 -29.36 -8.60 -8.37
C ALA A 2 -30.88 -8.42 -8.21
N TYR A 3 -31.35 -8.06 -7.00
CA TYR A 3 -32.78 -7.88 -6.73
C TYR A 3 -33.21 -6.45 -7.07
N GLY A 4 -33.74 -6.22 -8.28
CA GLY A 4 -34.24 -4.92 -8.74
C GLY A 4 -35.61 -5.03 -9.42
N THR A 5 -36.33 -3.91 -9.56
CA THR A 5 -37.57 -3.85 -10.36
C THR A 5 -37.25 -3.63 -11.84
N ALA A 6 -38.27 -3.65 -12.72
CA ALA A 6 -38.10 -3.46 -14.16
C ALA A 6 -37.34 -2.15 -14.51
N ASP A 7 -37.54 -1.10 -13.71
CA ASP A 7 -36.99 0.24 -13.95
C ASP A 7 -35.93 0.67 -12.93
N THR A 8 -35.82 0.01 -11.78
CA THR A 8 -34.82 0.35 -10.75
C THR A 8 -33.76 -0.75 -10.61
N PRO A 9 -32.46 -0.42 -10.80
CA PRO A 9 -31.39 -1.38 -10.57
C PRO A 9 -31.36 -1.80 -9.10
N GLY A 10 -31.37 -3.11 -8.91
CA GLY A 10 -31.20 -3.74 -7.60
C GLY A 10 -29.79 -3.66 -7.05
N ALA A 11 -29.59 -4.17 -5.83
CA ALA A 11 -28.27 -4.43 -5.28
C ALA A 11 -27.94 -5.94 -5.35
N CYS A 12 -26.67 -6.25 -5.60
CA CYS A 12 -26.16 -7.62 -5.46
C CYS A 12 -25.94 -7.93 -3.97
N THR A 13 -26.87 -8.69 -3.38
CA THR A 13 -26.84 -9.06 -1.95
C THR A 13 -26.21 -10.42 -1.68
N ASP A 14 -26.15 -11.29 -2.70
CA ASP A 14 -25.82 -12.72 -2.50
C ASP A 14 -24.34 -12.99 -2.20
N LYS A 15 -23.44 -12.05 -2.55
CA LYS A 15 -22.00 -12.16 -2.31
C LYS A 15 -21.43 -10.80 -1.92
N TRP A 16 -20.60 -10.78 -0.88
CA TRP A 16 -19.84 -9.61 -0.44
C TRP A 16 -18.36 -9.75 -0.85
N PRO A 17 -17.67 -8.71 -1.35
CA PRO A 17 -18.18 -7.35 -1.61
C PRO A 17 -19.21 -7.33 -2.73
N ALA A 18 -20.17 -6.40 -2.64
CA ALA A 18 -21.23 -6.29 -3.63
C ALA A 18 -20.65 -5.92 -5.00
N GLY A 19 -21.02 -6.72 -6.00
CA GLY A 19 -20.81 -6.48 -7.42
C GLY A 19 -21.37 -5.14 -7.88
N PHE A 20 -20.90 -4.63 -9.01
CA PHE A 20 -21.71 -3.68 -9.76
C PHE A 20 -22.87 -4.43 -10.44
N VAL A 21 -23.98 -3.73 -10.62
CA VAL A 21 -25.17 -4.27 -11.29
C VAL A 21 -25.17 -3.77 -12.73
N TRP A 22 -25.41 -4.65 -13.68
CA TRP A 22 -25.56 -4.29 -15.09
C TRP A 22 -26.82 -4.91 -15.67
N ARG A 23 -27.41 -4.21 -16.65
CA ARG A 23 -28.63 -4.64 -17.32
C ARG A 23 -28.27 -5.67 -18.39
N TYR A 24 -28.82 -6.86 -18.25
CA TYR A 24 -28.75 -7.89 -19.27
C TYR A 24 -29.82 -7.62 -20.33
N ALA A 25 -29.41 -7.60 -21.60
CA ALA A 25 -30.27 -7.30 -22.73
C ALA A 25 -31.04 -8.52 -23.27
N GLY A 26 -30.92 -9.69 -22.61
CA GLY A 26 -31.51 -10.95 -23.07
C GLY A 26 -30.69 -11.64 -24.18
N ASP A 27 -31.00 -12.91 -24.43
CA ASP A 27 -30.49 -13.69 -25.56
C ASP A 27 -31.57 -13.79 -26.66
N LEU A 28 -31.23 -13.38 -27.87
CA LEU A 28 -32.11 -13.46 -29.04
C LEU A 28 -32.29 -14.89 -29.56
N MET A 29 -31.42 -15.82 -29.15
CA MET A 29 -31.48 -17.23 -29.54
C MET A 29 -32.41 -18.07 -28.65
N VAL A 30 -32.95 -17.49 -27.57
CA VAL A 30 -33.88 -18.14 -26.65
C VAL A 30 -35.28 -17.56 -26.88
N ALA A 31 -36.23 -18.42 -27.26
CA ALA A 31 -37.59 -18.00 -27.65
C ALA A 31 -38.41 -17.39 -26.50
N ASP A 32 -38.07 -17.72 -25.25
CA ASP A 32 -38.81 -17.33 -24.05
C ASP A 32 -37.96 -16.52 -23.06
N ASP A 33 -36.95 -15.75 -23.53
CA ASP A 33 -36.17 -14.89 -22.65
C ASP A 33 -36.99 -13.62 -22.30
N PRO A 34 -37.38 -13.42 -21.02
CA PRO A 34 -38.19 -12.27 -20.61
C PRO A 34 -37.45 -10.92 -20.72
N CYS A 35 -36.16 -10.92 -21.08
CA CYS A 35 -35.33 -9.73 -21.24
C CYS A 35 -34.92 -9.40 -22.68
N SER A 36 -35.10 -10.31 -23.66
CA SER A 36 -34.59 -10.16 -25.04
C SER A 36 -35.53 -9.47 -26.02
N GLY A 37 -36.81 -9.27 -25.63
CA GLY A 37 -37.82 -8.60 -26.45
C GLY A 37 -38.38 -9.46 -27.60
N ASN A 38 -37.84 -10.65 -27.88
CA ASN A 38 -38.48 -11.66 -28.72
C ASN A 38 -39.58 -12.35 -27.90
N ARG A 39 -40.82 -11.91 -28.06
CA ARG A 39 -41.96 -12.33 -27.23
C ARG A 39 -42.47 -13.72 -27.61
N GLY A 40 -41.94 -14.75 -26.96
CA GLY A 40 -42.73 -15.93 -26.58
C GLY A 40 -43.76 -15.61 -25.48
N ASP A 41 -44.58 -16.58 -25.08
CA ASP A 41 -45.58 -16.40 -24.01
C ASP A 41 -44.88 -16.28 -22.65
N THR A 42 -44.70 -15.05 -22.20
CA THR A 42 -44.08 -14.69 -20.92
C THR A 42 -45.11 -14.22 -19.90
N THR A 43 -46.40 -14.49 -20.13
CA THR A 43 -47.48 -14.06 -19.24
C THR A 43 -47.31 -14.68 -17.84
N GLY A 44 -47.24 -13.81 -16.82
CA GLY A 44 -47.06 -14.22 -15.42
C GLY A 44 -45.60 -14.32 -14.93
N VAL A 45 -44.60 -14.10 -15.79
CA VAL A 45 -43.18 -14.10 -15.40
C VAL A 45 -42.70 -12.67 -15.12
N THR A 46 -42.12 -12.42 -13.95
CA THR A 46 -41.49 -11.12 -13.64
C THR A 46 -40.06 -11.09 -14.21
N PRO A 47 -39.74 -10.20 -15.17
CA PRO A 47 -38.43 -10.17 -15.83
C PRO A 47 -37.32 -9.72 -14.86
N ARG A 48 -36.36 -10.60 -14.55
CA ARG A 48 -35.16 -10.28 -13.76
C ARG A 48 -33.97 -9.99 -14.67
N CYS A 49 -33.94 -8.80 -15.26
CA CYS A 49 -32.92 -8.41 -16.25
C CYS A 49 -31.63 -7.84 -15.65
N TRP A 50 -31.39 -8.01 -14.35
CA TRP A 50 -30.23 -7.46 -13.66
C TRP A 50 -29.26 -8.58 -13.27
N ARG A 51 -28.03 -8.51 -13.76
CA ARG A 51 -26.95 -9.46 -13.40
C ARG A 51 -25.90 -8.78 -12.53
N CYS A 52 -25.28 -9.60 -11.68
CA CYS A 52 -24.18 -9.18 -10.82
C CYS A 52 -22.85 -9.33 -11.55
N GLY A 53 -22.11 -8.23 -11.69
CA GLY A 53 -20.70 -8.25 -12.07
C GLY A 53 -19.80 -8.57 -10.87
N PRO A 54 -18.52 -8.91 -11.10
CA PRO A 54 -17.56 -9.03 -10.02
C PRO A 54 -17.46 -7.70 -9.23
N PRO A 55 -17.20 -7.75 -7.91
CA PRO A 55 -17.05 -6.55 -7.12
C PRO A 55 -15.93 -5.66 -7.62
N ARG A 56 -16.17 -4.34 -7.57
CA ARG A 56 -15.21 -3.30 -7.97
C ARG A 56 -13.90 -3.34 -7.16
N PHE A 57 -13.92 -4.01 -6.00
CA PHE A 57 -12.79 -4.17 -5.08
C PHE A 57 -12.71 -5.61 -4.54
N ALA A 58 -12.49 -6.59 -5.42
CA ALA A 58 -11.95 -7.87 -5.00
C ALA A 58 -10.45 -7.69 -4.75
N LEU A 59 -9.97 -8.11 -3.57
CA LEU A 59 -8.53 -8.21 -3.29
C LEU A 59 -8.00 -9.46 -3.99
N ASP A 60 -8.09 -9.48 -5.32
CA ASP A 60 -7.63 -10.60 -6.13
C ASP A 60 -6.12 -10.72 -6.03
N THR A 61 -5.60 -11.94 -6.18
CA THR A 61 -4.16 -12.23 -6.15
C THR A 61 -3.37 -11.30 -7.09
N LYS A 62 -3.90 -11.05 -8.30
CA LYS A 62 -3.29 -10.14 -9.28
C LYS A 62 -3.26 -8.68 -8.79
N PHE A 63 -4.36 -8.22 -8.19
CA PHE A 63 -4.44 -6.88 -7.60
C PHE A 63 -3.49 -6.74 -6.41
N ALA A 64 -3.43 -7.74 -5.53
CA ALA A 64 -2.52 -7.76 -4.38
C ALA A 64 -1.06 -7.63 -4.82
N TYR A 65 -0.63 -8.43 -5.80
CA TYR A 65 0.75 -8.36 -6.33
C TYR A 65 1.05 -7.01 -6.99
N ALA A 66 0.14 -6.49 -7.83
CA ALA A 66 0.33 -5.19 -8.49
C ALA A 66 0.38 -4.04 -7.47
N PHE A 67 -0.50 -4.05 -6.49
CA PHE A 67 -0.55 -3.04 -5.43
C PHE A 67 0.68 -3.10 -4.52
N PHE A 68 1.10 -4.29 -4.12
CA PHE A 68 2.34 -4.48 -3.35
C PHE A 68 3.57 -4.00 -4.13
N SER A 69 3.65 -4.35 -5.42
CA SER A 69 4.72 -3.88 -6.29
C SER A 69 4.75 -2.35 -6.39
N LEU A 70 3.59 -1.70 -6.48
CA LEU A 70 3.49 -0.23 -6.48
C LEU A 70 3.98 0.38 -5.16
N LEU A 71 3.57 -0.18 -4.02
CA LEU A 71 4.02 0.28 -2.70
C LEU A 71 5.54 0.13 -2.55
N TRP A 72 6.09 -1.01 -2.99
CA TRP A 72 7.51 -1.30 -2.91
C TRP A 72 8.35 -0.40 -3.81
N ASN A 73 7.97 -0.24 -5.08
CA ASN A 73 8.65 0.66 -6.00
C ASN A 73 8.60 2.12 -5.50
N ASN A 74 7.46 2.56 -4.95
CA ASN A 74 7.34 3.89 -4.38
C ASN A 74 8.27 4.08 -3.17
N ALA A 75 8.28 3.14 -2.23
CA ALA A 75 9.19 3.17 -1.09
C ALA A 75 10.67 3.14 -1.52
N LEU A 76 10.98 2.41 -2.59
CA LEU A 76 12.32 2.29 -3.15
C LEU A 76 12.78 3.60 -3.82
N LEU A 77 11.91 4.26 -4.58
CA LEU A 77 12.21 5.57 -5.17
C LEU A 77 12.48 6.63 -4.09
N VAL A 78 11.68 6.65 -3.03
CA VAL A 78 11.90 7.54 -1.88
C VAL A 78 13.25 7.25 -1.22
N ALA A 79 13.58 5.98 -1.04
CA ALA A 79 14.86 5.55 -0.48
C ALA A 79 16.05 6.02 -1.34
N PHE A 80 15.99 5.83 -2.65
CA PHE A 80 17.01 6.31 -3.58
C PHE A 80 17.19 7.82 -3.49
N GLY A 81 16.09 8.58 -3.54
CA GLY A 81 16.12 10.04 -3.44
C GLY A 81 16.82 10.51 -2.16
N GLN A 82 16.42 9.96 -1.01
CA GLN A 82 17.03 10.33 0.28
C GLN A 82 18.52 9.99 0.34
N CYS A 83 18.91 8.81 -0.14
CA CYS A 83 20.30 8.37 -0.11
C CYS A 83 21.20 9.18 -1.07
N ILE A 84 20.71 9.48 -2.29
CA ILE A 84 21.46 10.27 -3.27
C ILE A 84 21.65 11.71 -2.78
N ILE A 85 20.61 12.32 -2.21
CA ILE A 85 20.70 13.68 -1.64
C ILE A 85 21.72 13.70 -0.49
N ALA A 86 21.62 12.75 0.44
CA ALA A 86 22.55 12.66 1.57
C ALA A 86 24.00 12.46 1.09
N ALA A 87 24.23 11.58 0.11
CA ALA A 87 25.56 11.32 -0.47
C ALA A 87 26.12 12.54 -1.23
N ALA A 88 25.28 13.26 -1.98
CA ALA A 88 25.68 14.48 -2.67
C ALA A 88 26.07 15.60 -1.68
N CYS A 89 25.29 15.76 -0.61
CA CYS A 89 25.59 16.70 0.48
C CYS A 89 26.90 16.35 1.19
N ALA A 90 27.11 15.07 1.53
CA ALA A 90 28.36 14.62 2.16
C ALA A 90 29.56 14.88 1.25
N THR A 91 29.47 14.51 -0.04
CA THR A 91 30.52 14.75 -1.03
C THR A 91 30.87 16.24 -1.15
N TRP A 92 29.87 17.12 -1.21
CA TRP A 92 30.07 18.56 -1.28
C TRP A 92 30.70 19.13 0.00
N PHE A 93 30.24 18.67 1.17
CA PHE A 93 30.71 19.15 2.47
C PHE A 93 32.20 18.87 2.68
N PHE A 94 32.62 17.63 2.38
CA PHE A 94 34.01 17.15 2.55
C PHE A 94 34.96 17.54 1.40
N THR A 95 34.48 18.18 0.33
CA THR A 95 35.36 18.67 -0.75
C THR A 95 36.17 19.89 -0.26
N PRO A 96 37.50 19.95 -0.51
CA PRO A 96 38.34 21.09 -0.14
C PRO A 96 37.81 22.44 -0.68
N ARG A 97 37.93 23.52 0.10
CA ARG A 97 37.38 24.85 -0.26
C ARG A 97 37.78 25.34 -1.66
N GLY A 98 39.01 25.06 -2.11
CA GLY A 98 39.53 25.46 -3.43
C GLY A 98 39.02 24.65 -4.63
N SER A 99 38.27 23.56 -4.39
CA SER A 99 37.69 22.70 -5.43
C SER A 99 36.18 22.54 -5.32
N LYS A 100 35.53 23.21 -4.35
CA LYS A 100 34.07 23.30 -4.28
C LYS A 100 33.52 23.89 -5.58
N MET A 101 32.40 23.34 -6.06
CA MET A 101 31.73 23.70 -7.33
C MET A 101 32.47 23.38 -8.65
N LYS A 102 33.74 22.93 -8.65
CA LYS A 102 34.45 22.57 -9.90
C LYS A 102 33.91 21.30 -10.58
N ARG A 103 33.27 20.42 -9.82
CA ARG A 103 32.59 19.21 -10.31
C ARG A 103 31.25 19.09 -9.60
N SER A 104 30.19 18.73 -10.34
CA SER A 104 28.91 18.41 -9.73
C SER A 104 29.05 17.13 -8.87
N PRO A 105 28.64 17.14 -7.59
CA PRO A 105 28.72 15.96 -6.72
C PRO A 105 27.66 14.91 -7.06
N LEU A 106 26.63 15.28 -7.84
CA LEU A 106 25.47 14.45 -8.12
C LEU A 106 25.79 13.16 -8.90
N PRO A 107 26.54 13.19 -10.02
CA PRO A 107 26.83 11.97 -10.80
C PRO A 107 27.67 10.95 -10.02
N GLY A 108 28.57 11.43 -9.15
CA GLY A 108 29.38 10.59 -8.27
C GLY A 108 28.52 9.91 -7.19
N ALA A 109 27.64 10.67 -6.55
CA ALA A 109 26.70 10.16 -5.55
C ALA A 109 25.74 9.11 -6.15
N VAL A 110 25.18 9.39 -7.33
CA VAL A 110 24.32 8.44 -8.04
C VAL A 110 25.07 7.15 -8.34
N ARG A 111 26.27 7.22 -8.92
CA ARG A 111 27.08 6.02 -9.23
C ARG A 111 27.38 5.19 -7.98
N MET A 112 27.75 5.83 -6.87
CA MET A 112 28.01 5.15 -5.59
C MET A 112 26.76 4.42 -5.08
N VAL A 113 25.60 5.11 -5.06
CA VAL A 113 24.35 4.55 -4.58
C VAL A 113 23.92 3.34 -5.41
N PHE A 114 23.98 3.45 -6.74
CA PHE A 114 23.62 2.35 -7.65
C PHE A 114 24.63 1.19 -7.63
N ARG A 115 25.91 1.43 -7.32
CA ARG A 115 26.95 0.40 -7.28
C ARG A 115 26.96 -0.37 -5.97
N TYR A 116 26.76 0.29 -4.83
CA TYR A 116 27.05 -0.28 -3.50
C TYR A 116 25.85 -0.36 -2.55
N HIS A 117 24.77 0.40 -2.77
CA HIS A 117 23.70 0.54 -1.77
C HIS A 117 22.32 0.06 -2.23
N VAL A 118 22.16 -0.33 -3.50
CA VAL A 118 20.87 -0.77 -4.07
C VAL A 118 20.22 -1.89 -3.28
N GLY A 119 20.96 -2.97 -2.97
CA GLY A 119 20.38 -4.16 -2.33
C GLY A 119 19.78 -3.85 -0.96
N SER A 120 20.40 -2.94 -0.22
CA SER A 120 19.94 -2.60 1.13
C SER A 120 18.89 -1.49 1.15
N LEU A 121 18.94 -0.58 0.16
CA LEU A 121 17.82 0.32 -0.14
C LEU A 121 16.57 -0.49 -0.52
N ALA A 122 16.71 -1.51 -1.37
CA ALA A 122 15.64 -2.41 -1.77
C ALA A 122 15.05 -3.20 -0.59
N PHE A 123 15.91 -3.71 0.30
CA PHE A 123 15.46 -4.42 1.51
C PHE A 123 14.73 -3.49 2.49
N GLY A 124 15.26 -2.30 2.76
CA GLY A 124 14.58 -1.31 3.62
C GLY A 124 13.24 -0.87 3.04
N ALA A 125 13.17 -0.64 1.73
CA ALA A 125 11.94 -0.32 1.02
C ALA A 125 10.93 -1.47 1.07
N PHE A 126 11.39 -2.73 0.98
CA PHE A 126 10.54 -3.91 1.06
C PHE A 126 9.85 -4.02 2.43
N ILE A 127 10.59 -3.80 3.53
CA ILE A 127 10.01 -3.82 4.87
C ILE A 127 8.95 -2.72 5.04
N ILE A 128 9.23 -1.50 4.55
CA ILE A 128 8.26 -0.40 4.60
C ILE A 128 7.01 -0.75 3.80
N ALA A 129 7.17 -1.28 2.59
CA ALA A 129 6.05 -1.68 1.73
C ALA A 129 5.22 -2.81 2.34
N LEU A 130 5.86 -3.78 2.99
CA LEU A 130 5.18 -4.87 3.70
C LEU A 130 4.28 -4.32 4.82
N VAL A 131 4.79 -3.41 5.64
CA VAL A 131 4.00 -2.80 6.73
C VAL A 131 2.85 -1.96 6.17
N GLN A 132 3.07 -1.20 5.10
CA GLN A 132 2.01 -0.47 4.41
C GLN A 132 0.93 -1.40 3.85
N PHE A 133 1.35 -2.52 3.25
CA PHE A 133 0.42 -3.52 2.72
C PHE A 133 -0.44 -4.13 3.82
N ILE A 134 0.17 -4.57 4.94
CA ILE A 134 -0.56 -5.10 6.11
C ILE A 134 -1.58 -4.06 6.61
N ARG A 135 -1.19 -2.78 6.70
CA ARG A 135 -2.09 -1.71 7.11
C ARG A 135 -3.30 -1.55 6.18
N TYR A 136 -3.08 -1.66 4.87
CA TYR A 136 -4.16 -1.63 3.88
C TYR A 136 -5.10 -2.82 4.04
N VAL A 137 -4.57 -4.02 4.28
CA VAL A 137 -5.36 -5.23 4.54
C VAL A 137 -6.19 -5.07 5.83
N CYS A 138 -5.59 -4.61 6.92
CA CYS A 138 -6.34 -4.34 8.17
C CYS A 138 -7.46 -3.33 7.97
N LYS A 139 -7.24 -2.28 7.17
CA LYS A 139 -8.27 -1.29 6.83
C LYS A 139 -9.36 -1.86 5.94
N TYR A 140 -9.02 -2.79 5.05
CA TYR A 140 -9.99 -3.52 4.24
C TYR A 140 -10.90 -4.39 5.12
N ILE A 141 -10.32 -5.16 6.05
CA ILE A 141 -11.06 -5.99 7.01
C ILE A 141 -11.89 -5.12 7.95
N GLU A 142 -11.40 -3.94 8.37
CA GLU A 142 -12.18 -3.01 9.20
C GLU A 142 -13.45 -2.56 8.48
N LYS A 143 -13.33 -2.18 7.19
CA LYS A 143 -14.50 -1.83 6.37
C LYS A 143 -15.46 -3.01 6.21
N GLN A 144 -14.94 -4.23 6.10
CA GLN A 144 -15.74 -5.44 6.06
C GLN A 144 -16.50 -5.66 7.38
N ALA A 145 -15.82 -5.57 8.52
CA ALA A 145 -16.41 -5.72 9.84
C ALA A 145 -17.48 -4.66 10.13
N ALA A 146 -17.23 -3.41 9.70
CA ALA A 146 -18.19 -2.32 9.81
C ALA A 146 -19.46 -2.57 8.97
N ALA A 147 -19.30 -3.11 7.75
CA ALA A 147 -20.44 -3.49 6.90
C ALA A 147 -21.28 -4.62 7.52
N GLN A 148 -20.64 -5.56 8.21
CA GLN A 148 -21.30 -6.64 8.97
C GLN A 148 -21.85 -6.17 10.34
N LYS A 149 -21.81 -4.87 10.65
CA LYS A 149 -22.24 -4.26 11.92
C LYS A 149 -21.55 -4.83 13.17
N ASN A 150 -20.41 -5.53 13.03
CA ASN A 150 -19.66 -6.07 14.15
C ASN A 150 -18.77 -5.00 14.78
N ARG A 151 -19.32 -4.29 15.76
CA ARG A 151 -18.64 -3.17 16.43
C ARG A 151 -17.35 -3.58 17.15
N VAL A 152 -17.34 -4.75 17.78
CA VAL A 152 -16.16 -5.25 18.54
C VAL A 152 -14.95 -5.42 17.61
N MET A 153 -15.16 -6.06 16.47
CA MET A 153 -14.09 -6.30 15.50
C MET A 153 -13.55 -4.99 14.90
N VAL A 154 -14.40 -3.97 14.70
CA VAL A 154 -13.97 -2.63 14.27
C VAL A 154 -13.05 -1.98 15.30
N TYR A 155 -13.39 -2.02 16.60
CA TYR A 155 -12.55 -1.44 17.64
C TYR A 155 -11.19 -2.13 17.76
N VAL A 156 -11.15 -3.46 17.70
CA VAL A 156 -9.89 -4.23 17.71
C VAL A 156 -9.02 -3.88 16.51
N LEU A 157 -9.59 -3.82 15.30
CA LEU A 157 -8.84 -3.47 14.09
C LEU A 157 -8.32 -2.03 14.11
N LYS A 158 -9.07 -1.09 14.72
CA LYS A 158 -8.58 0.27 14.93
C LYS A 158 -7.38 0.33 15.87
N ALA A 159 -7.41 -0.43 16.97
CA ALA A 159 -6.27 -0.53 17.89
C ALA A 159 -5.02 -1.09 17.18
N VAL A 160 -5.18 -2.18 16.42
CA VAL A 160 -4.09 -2.79 15.62
C VAL A 160 -3.56 -1.81 14.57
N GLN A 161 -4.44 -1.07 13.88
CA GLN A 161 -4.02 -0.05 12.93
C GLN A 161 -3.21 1.07 13.57
N CYS A 162 -3.51 1.46 14.81
CA CYS A 162 -2.73 2.42 15.56
C CYS A 162 -1.30 1.90 15.82
N CYS A 163 -1.17 0.65 16.31
CA CYS A 163 0.13 0.03 16.53
C CYS A 163 0.95 -0.06 15.22
N ILE A 164 0.31 -0.46 14.12
CA ILE A 164 0.96 -0.55 12.80
C ILE A 164 1.36 0.85 12.31
N TRP A 165 0.54 1.88 12.51
CA TRP A 165 0.88 3.26 12.16
C TRP A 165 2.13 3.74 12.87
N MET A 166 2.23 3.47 14.17
CA MET A 166 3.40 3.82 14.98
C MET A 166 4.64 3.08 14.46
N PHE A 167 4.51 1.78 14.15
CA PHE A 167 5.59 0.98 13.61
C PHE A 167 6.05 1.43 12.21
N GLU A 168 5.11 1.79 11.33
CA GLU A 168 5.42 2.35 10.00
C GLU A 168 6.24 3.65 10.12
N ARG A 169 5.82 4.54 11.03
CA ARG A 169 6.51 5.81 11.26
C ARG A 169 7.89 5.61 11.86
N PHE A 170 8.02 4.63 12.76
CA PHE A 170 9.28 4.20 13.34
C PHE A 170 10.24 3.66 12.27
N LEU A 171 9.78 2.77 11.38
CA LEU A 171 10.59 2.21 10.30
C LEU A 171 11.05 3.29 9.32
N LYS A 172 10.18 4.23 8.94
CA LYS A 172 10.55 5.37 8.08
C LYS A 172 11.64 6.23 8.70
N PHE A 173 11.55 6.47 10.01
CA PHE A 173 12.60 7.19 10.73
C PHE A 173 13.92 6.42 10.74
N LEU A 174 13.88 5.12 11.02
CA LEU A 174 15.04 4.22 11.00
C LEU A 174 15.78 4.29 9.66
N THR A 175 15.01 4.08 8.60
CA THR A 175 15.50 4.01 7.23
C THR A 175 16.14 5.33 6.81
N LYS A 176 15.54 6.48 7.17
CA LYS A 176 16.13 7.81 6.92
C LYS A 176 17.47 8.00 7.65
N ASN A 177 17.56 7.60 8.92
CA ASN A 177 18.80 7.72 9.70
C ASN A 177 19.90 6.78 9.19
N ALA A 178 19.54 5.56 8.79
CA ALA A 178 20.47 4.62 8.16
C ALA A 178 21.04 5.20 6.85
N TYR A 179 20.23 5.85 6.02
CA TYR A 179 20.71 6.51 4.79
C TYR A 179 21.68 7.66 5.06
N ILE A 180 21.43 8.46 6.10
CA ILE A 180 22.35 9.54 6.52
C ILE A 180 23.69 8.94 6.97
N GLN A 181 23.67 7.88 7.79
CA GLN A 181 24.90 7.20 8.24
C GLN A 181 25.68 6.59 7.07
N VAL A 182 25.00 5.96 6.12
CA VAL A 182 25.62 5.41 4.90
C VAL A 182 26.30 6.50 4.07
N ALA A 183 25.65 7.66 3.93
CA ALA A 183 26.22 8.80 3.22
C ALA A 183 27.44 9.43 3.92
N LEU A 184 27.50 9.41 5.25
CA LEU A 184 28.58 10.02 6.02
C LEU A 184 29.80 9.11 6.21
N MET A 185 29.59 7.82 6.49
CA MET A 185 30.68 6.89 6.84
C MET A 185 31.15 6.02 5.69
N GLY A 186 30.42 5.94 4.56
CA GLY A 186 30.79 5.09 3.41
C GLY A 186 30.85 3.59 3.74
N THR A 187 30.30 3.17 4.88
CA THR A 187 30.31 1.78 5.35
C THR A 187 29.21 0.96 4.69
N ASN A 188 29.46 -0.35 4.54
CA ASN A 188 28.48 -1.30 4.04
C ASN A 188 27.18 -1.21 4.84
N PHE A 189 26.07 -1.11 4.13
CA PHE A 189 24.75 -0.80 4.69
C PHE A 189 24.31 -1.82 5.77
N CYS A 190 24.74 -3.09 5.68
CA CYS A 190 24.38 -4.13 6.64
C CYS A 190 24.93 -3.85 8.06
N THR A 191 26.13 -3.25 8.18
CA THR A 191 26.73 -2.87 9.46
C THR A 191 26.07 -1.61 10.03
N SER A 192 25.79 -0.63 9.17
CA SER A 192 25.07 0.60 9.55
C SER A 192 23.62 0.35 9.93
N ALA A 193 22.95 -0.59 9.26
CA ALA A 193 21.61 -1.06 9.61
C ALA A 193 21.62 -1.79 10.96
N LYS A 194 22.62 -2.66 11.23
CA LYS A 194 22.78 -3.34 12.53
C LYS A 194 22.99 -2.36 13.68
N SER A 195 23.87 -1.38 13.51
CA SER A 195 24.12 -0.35 14.52
C SER A 195 22.91 0.56 14.74
N ALA A 196 22.19 0.94 13.68
CA ALA A 196 20.93 1.65 13.79
C ALA A 196 19.86 0.81 14.51
N PHE A 197 19.75 -0.48 14.19
CA PHE A 197 18.82 -1.41 14.86
C PHE A 197 19.12 -1.53 16.37
N TYR A 198 20.40 -1.62 16.75
CA TYR A 198 20.83 -1.70 18.15
C TYR A 198 20.61 -0.39 18.91
N LEU A 199 20.83 0.76 18.26
CA LEU A 199 20.55 2.08 18.83
C LEU A 199 19.03 2.29 19.02
N MET A 200 18.19 1.75 18.13
CA MET A 200 16.73 1.85 18.21
C MET A 200 16.14 0.92 19.28
N LEU A 201 16.62 -0.31 19.42
CA LEU A 201 16.19 -1.23 20.49
C LEU A 201 16.44 -0.64 21.89
N ARG A 202 17.58 0.05 22.07
CA ARG A 202 17.89 0.77 23.33
C ARG A 202 17.03 2.00 23.59
N ASN A 203 16.42 2.60 22.56
CA ASN A 203 15.61 3.82 22.68
C ASN A 203 14.10 3.59 22.46
N LEU A 204 13.67 2.37 22.14
CA LEU A 204 12.26 2.00 21.96
C LEU A 204 11.42 2.36 23.20
N ALA A 205 11.97 2.14 24.39
CA ALA A 205 11.38 2.53 25.66
C ALA A 205 11.21 4.05 25.82
N ARG A 206 12.14 4.86 25.28
CA ARG A 206 12.08 6.34 25.32
C ARG A 206 11.05 6.92 24.34
N PHE A 207 10.85 6.30 23.18
CA PHE A 207 9.77 6.67 22.27
C PHE A 207 8.40 6.26 22.81
N GLY A 208 8.31 5.14 23.53
CA GLY A 208 7.12 4.74 24.27
C GLY A 208 6.73 5.76 25.35
N THR A 209 7.69 6.26 26.13
CA THR A 209 7.41 7.29 27.14
C THR A 209 7.03 8.66 26.56
N LEU A 210 7.60 9.06 25.41
CA LEU A 210 7.20 10.30 24.72
C LEU A 210 5.76 10.25 24.18
N ALA A 211 5.28 9.08 23.77
CA ALA A 211 3.89 8.89 23.35
C ALA A 211 2.90 8.91 24.52
N ILE A 212 3.36 8.59 25.74
CA ILE A 212 2.55 8.63 26.96
C ILE A 212 2.51 10.05 27.55
N LEU A 213 3.58 10.84 27.41
CA LEU A 213 3.68 12.20 27.96
C LEU A 213 3.17 13.30 27.02
N GLY A 214 3.04 13.01 25.72
CA GLY A 214 2.56 13.97 24.71
C GLY A 214 1.12 13.74 24.25
N GLY A 215 0.37 12.85 24.92
CA GLY A 215 -1.04 12.55 24.65
C GLY A 215 -1.97 13.27 25.63
#